data_AF-A0A8C5G145-F1
#
_entry.id   AF-A0A8C5G145-F1
#
_cell.length_a   1.000
_cell.length_b   1.000
_cell.length_c   1.000
_cell.angle_alpha   90.00
_cell.angle_beta   90.00
_cell.angle_gamma   90.00
#
_symmetry.space_group_name_H-M   'P 1'
#
loop_
_entity.id
_entity.type
_entity.pdbx_description
1 polymer ?
#
loop_
_entity_poly.entity_id
_entity_poly.type
_entity_poly.pdbx_seq_one_letter_code
_entity_poly.pdbx_strand_id
1 'polypeptide(L)'
;MTSTPSNKTAEETEPNKDFHVVLLVMYSVLFVCGTISLSLMMHFIKSSSSSLTSIAILNLIFAHFVFLLTVPFRIYYFATNNWHLGENWCRMVSCMIHFHMYVSFILYVIILTSRLMTFYNKAACFASVQRMHALIISAVVWIVLVVMGICTTLLLYGQNTDRTNKNICFKFGKNIKEIKPINYIISIVIIVVTFVLTALQANVLRVLYKKHPQEWTSQQEFRAQLKSFIFALIMLCSIPYHAFRLYYLNNKTFEDFNEVFLSLTAFICLDMLTFLGRRTCNVYNLYGFLCTSIYI
;
A
#
# COMPACT_ATOMS: atom_id res chain seq x y z
N MET A 1 -1.29 1.03 -64.47
CA MET A 1 -2.35 1.42 -63.52
C MET A 1 -2.23 0.50 -62.32
N THR A 2 -1.50 0.94 -61.30
CA THR A 2 -1.18 0.19 -60.08
C THR A 2 -1.82 0.91 -58.91
N SER A 3 -2.62 0.19 -58.16
CA SER A 3 -3.43 0.67 -57.04
C SER A 3 -2.71 0.59 -55.70
N THR A 4 -2.97 1.61 -54.86
CA THR A 4 -2.90 1.67 -53.37
C THR A 4 -1.50 1.71 -52.69
N PRO A 5 -1.36 2.22 -51.44
CA PRO A 5 -2.41 2.71 -50.51
C PRO A 5 -2.16 4.04 -49.75
N SER A 6 -3.31 4.55 -49.30
CA SER A 6 -3.60 5.52 -48.24
C SER A 6 -2.60 5.56 -47.07
N ASN A 7 -2.04 6.74 -46.83
CA ASN A 7 -1.25 7.10 -45.66
C ASN A 7 -2.18 7.14 -44.43
N LYS A 8 -2.14 6.11 -43.57
CA LYS A 8 -2.83 6.13 -42.28
C LYS A 8 -1.99 6.91 -41.29
N THR A 9 -2.48 8.08 -40.91
CA THR A 9 -2.03 8.91 -39.80
C THR A 9 -1.83 8.05 -38.56
N ALA A 10 -0.65 8.16 -37.92
CA ALA A 10 -0.44 7.63 -36.60
C ALA A 10 -1.41 8.35 -35.64
N GLU A 11 -2.35 7.61 -35.07
CA GLU A 11 -3.15 8.06 -33.93
C GLU A 11 -2.20 8.27 -32.75
N GLU A 12 -1.79 9.53 -32.51
CA GLU A 12 -1.34 9.94 -31.18
C GLU A 12 -2.52 9.71 -30.23
N THR A 13 -2.35 8.74 -29.33
CA THR A 13 -3.35 8.41 -28.31
C THR A 13 -3.42 9.58 -27.32
N GLU A 14 -4.38 10.48 -27.55
CA GLU A 14 -4.79 11.51 -26.59
C GLU A 14 -4.99 10.86 -25.20
N PRO A 15 -4.52 11.49 -24.11
CA PRO A 15 -4.74 10.97 -22.77
C PRO A 15 -6.24 10.83 -22.54
N ASN A 16 -6.68 9.62 -22.19
CA ASN A 16 -8.09 9.35 -21.99
C ASN A 16 -8.58 10.11 -20.74
N LYS A 17 -9.29 11.21 -20.99
CA LYS A 17 -9.72 12.20 -19.98
C LYS A 17 -10.48 11.55 -18.82
N ASP A 18 -11.19 10.46 -19.09
CA ASP A 18 -11.97 9.75 -18.07
C ASP A 18 -11.08 9.16 -16.97
N PHE A 19 -9.93 8.57 -17.34
CA PHE A 19 -8.99 8.00 -16.36
C PHE A 19 -8.31 9.05 -15.50
N HIS A 20 -7.98 10.22 -16.07
CA HIS A 20 -7.41 11.33 -15.32
C HIS A 20 -8.39 11.84 -14.25
N VAL A 21 -9.68 11.95 -14.57
CA VAL A 21 -10.72 12.33 -13.60
C VAL A 21 -10.83 11.28 -12.49
N VAL A 22 -10.85 9.99 -12.84
CA VAL A 22 -10.88 8.90 -11.84
C VAL A 22 -9.68 8.96 -10.91
N LEU A 23 -8.46 9.08 -11.45
CA LEU A 23 -7.23 9.15 -10.66
C LEU A 23 -7.19 10.40 -9.78
N LEU A 24 -7.64 11.54 -10.31
CA LEU A 24 -7.77 12.79 -9.55
C LEU A 24 -8.67 12.57 -8.33
N VAL A 25 -9.89 12.05 -8.53
CA VAL A 25 -10.84 11.78 -7.45
C VAL A 25 -10.26 10.81 -6.42
N MET A 26 -9.66 9.70 -6.89
CA MET A 26 -9.07 8.69 -6.01
C MET A 26 -7.95 9.27 -5.15
N TYR A 27 -7.02 10.04 -5.72
CA TYR A 27 -5.93 10.66 -4.96
C TYR A 27 -6.42 11.79 -4.05
N SER A 28 -7.44 12.56 -4.43
CA SER A 28 -8.07 13.56 -3.56
C SER A 28 -8.72 12.93 -2.34
N VAL A 29 -9.52 11.87 -2.52
CA VAL A 29 -10.14 11.12 -1.43
C VAL A 29 -9.05 10.51 -0.54
N LEU A 30 -8.04 9.90 -1.14
CA LEU A 30 -6.91 9.33 -0.40
C LEU A 30 -6.18 10.37 0.44
N PHE A 31 -5.94 11.56 -0.10
CA PHE A 31 -5.25 12.62 0.62
C PHE A 31 -6.07 13.09 1.83
N VAL A 32 -7.37 13.36 1.63
CA VAL A 32 -8.26 13.81 2.71
C VAL A 32 -8.43 12.72 3.77
N CYS A 33 -8.87 11.52 3.37
CA CYS A 33 -9.12 10.45 4.32
C CYS A 33 -7.82 9.95 4.98
N GLY A 34 -6.71 9.88 4.24
CA GLY A 34 -5.41 9.46 4.75
C GLY A 34 -4.82 10.46 5.75
N THR A 35 -4.90 11.76 5.47
CA THR A 35 -4.43 12.80 6.42
C THR A 35 -5.28 12.86 7.69
N ILE A 36 -6.60 12.71 7.58
CA ILE A 36 -7.51 12.57 8.73
C ILE A 36 -7.11 11.35 9.57
N SER A 37 -6.96 10.18 8.94
CA SER A 37 -6.59 8.92 9.60
C SER A 37 -5.24 9.03 10.33
N LEU A 38 -4.25 9.65 9.68
CA LEU A 38 -2.93 9.87 10.24
C LEU A 38 -2.96 10.85 11.42
N SER A 39 -3.69 11.96 11.29
CA SER A 39 -3.80 12.98 12.35
C SER A 39 -4.46 12.41 13.60
N LEU A 40 -5.54 11.62 13.42
CA LEU A 40 -6.21 10.91 14.49
C LEU A 40 -5.25 9.91 15.17
N MET A 41 -4.51 9.12 14.39
CA MET A 41 -3.53 8.17 14.94
C MET A 41 -2.43 8.87 15.76
N MET A 42 -1.88 9.97 15.26
CA MET A 42 -0.86 10.76 15.98
C MET A 42 -1.39 11.32 17.30
N HIS A 43 -2.62 11.83 17.31
CA HIS A 43 -3.28 12.30 18.52
C HIS A 43 -3.43 11.16 19.55
N PHE A 44 -3.83 9.96 19.12
CA PHE A 44 -3.97 8.81 20.01
C PHE A 44 -2.64 8.29 20.55
N ILE A 45 -1.58 8.28 19.74
CA ILE A 45 -0.24 7.92 20.19
C ILE A 45 0.24 8.90 21.27
N LYS A 46 -0.03 10.21 21.10
CA LYS A 46 0.36 11.24 22.07
C LYS A 46 -0.42 11.15 23.39
N SER A 47 -1.71 10.82 23.32
CA SER A 47 -2.60 10.72 24.50
C SER A 47 -2.41 9.42 25.31
N SER A 48 -1.94 8.34 24.67
CA SER A 48 -1.58 7.10 25.35
C SER A 48 -0.18 7.24 25.92
N SER A 49 0.00 7.19 27.25
CA SER A 49 1.35 7.13 27.85
C SER A 49 2.12 5.97 27.22
N SER A 50 3.14 6.31 26.43
CA SER A 50 3.94 5.47 25.53
C SER A 50 4.30 4.06 26.03
N SER A 51 3.44 3.04 25.91
CA SER A 51 3.81 1.69 26.39
C SER A 51 3.66 0.52 25.41
N LEU A 52 2.97 0.63 24.26
CA LEU A 52 2.66 -0.58 23.48
C LEU A 52 2.66 -0.46 21.93
N THR A 53 3.12 0.64 21.33
CA THR A 53 3.21 0.72 19.86
C THR A 53 4.51 0.04 19.39
N SER A 54 4.39 -1.08 18.66
CA SER A 54 5.55 -1.78 18.09
C SER A 54 6.29 -0.90 17.09
N ILE A 55 7.62 -1.02 17.01
CA ILE A 55 8.49 -0.27 16.08
C ILE A 55 8.01 -0.40 14.63
N ALA A 56 7.50 -1.57 14.22
CA ALA A 56 6.94 -1.78 12.89
C ALA A 56 5.72 -0.87 12.59
N ILE A 57 4.85 -0.63 13.59
CA ILE A 57 3.68 0.25 13.45
C ILE A 57 4.14 1.72 13.31
N LEU A 58 5.17 2.14 14.07
CA LEU A 58 5.72 3.50 13.92
C LEU A 58 6.35 3.72 12.54
N ASN A 59 7.10 2.73 12.03
CA ASN A 59 7.64 2.77 10.67
C ASN A 59 6.52 2.83 9.61
N LEU A 60 5.41 2.13 9.84
CA LEU A 60 4.27 2.11 8.93
C LEU A 60 3.59 3.49 8.88
N ILE A 61 3.35 4.10 10.03
CA ILE A 61 2.83 5.47 10.14
C ILE A 61 3.75 6.46 9.43
N PHE A 62 5.07 6.35 9.63
CA PHE A 62 6.03 7.21 8.96
C PHE A 62 6.02 7.02 7.43
N ALA A 63 5.94 5.77 6.95
CA ALA A 63 5.82 5.49 5.52
C ALA A 63 4.56 6.11 4.91
N HIS A 64 3.41 6.01 5.60
CA HIS A 64 2.17 6.67 5.18
C HIS A 64 2.30 8.19 5.15
N PHE A 65 2.91 8.79 6.17
CA PHE A 65 3.14 10.22 6.23
C PHE A 65 3.97 10.70 5.03
N VAL A 66 5.13 10.10 4.80
CA VAL A 66 6.01 10.48 3.68
C VAL A 66 5.30 10.30 2.34
N PHE A 67 4.52 9.22 2.17
CA PHE A 67 3.75 9.02 0.96
C PHE A 67 2.68 10.11 0.76
N LEU A 68 1.89 10.42 1.80
CA LEU A 68 0.84 11.44 1.76
C LEU A 68 1.39 12.83 1.41
N LEU A 69 2.62 13.16 1.80
CA LEU A 69 3.28 14.40 1.37
C LEU A 69 3.50 14.48 -0.15
N THR A 70 3.62 13.33 -0.83
CA THR A 70 3.82 13.29 -2.28
C THR A 70 2.51 13.27 -3.09
N VAL A 71 1.38 12.94 -2.47
CA VAL A 71 0.08 12.81 -3.14
C VAL A 71 -0.42 14.13 -3.77
N PRO A 72 -0.28 15.32 -3.14
CA PRO A 72 -0.69 16.58 -3.76
C PRO A 72 -0.05 16.84 -5.12
N PHE A 73 1.17 16.37 -5.36
CA PHE A 73 1.83 16.51 -6.67
C PHE A 73 1.19 15.64 -7.74
N ARG A 74 0.66 14.45 -7.38
CA ARG A 74 -0.14 13.62 -8.28
C ARG A 74 -1.47 14.29 -8.60
N ILE A 75 -2.15 14.82 -7.58
CA ILE A 75 -3.40 15.60 -7.76
C ILE A 75 -3.16 16.77 -8.71
N TYR A 76 -2.09 17.53 -8.50
CA TYR A 76 -1.68 18.62 -9.39
C TYR A 76 -1.55 18.15 -10.83
N TYR A 77 -0.83 17.06 -11.09
CA TYR A 77 -0.66 16.53 -12.43
C TYR A 77 -1.99 16.13 -13.10
N PHE A 78 -2.84 15.36 -12.39
CA PHE A 78 -4.12 14.92 -12.95
C PHE A 78 -5.13 16.05 -13.11
N ALA A 79 -4.98 17.16 -12.36
CA ALA A 79 -5.80 18.35 -12.50
C ALA A 79 -5.37 19.24 -13.67
N THR A 80 -4.06 19.41 -13.90
CA THR A 80 -3.52 20.34 -14.92
C THR A 80 -3.18 19.66 -16.25
N ASN A 81 -3.12 18.33 -16.26
CA ASN A 81 -2.59 17.51 -17.35
C ASN A 81 -1.14 17.86 -17.76
N ASN A 82 -0.43 18.60 -16.91
CA ASN A 82 0.89 19.16 -17.22
C ASN A 82 1.80 19.13 -16.00
N TRP A 83 3.03 18.64 -16.19
CA TRP A 83 4.05 18.61 -15.16
C TRP A 83 5.13 19.68 -15.39
N HIS A 84 5.23 20.65 -14.46
CA HIS A 84 6.22 21.74 -14.54
C HIS A 84 7.29 21.73 -13.43
N LEU A 85 7.29 20.73 -12.54
CA LEU A 85 8.18 20.67 -11.37
C LEU A 85 9.54 20.01 -11.67
N GLY A 86 9.85 19.81 -12.95
CA GLY A 86 11.10 19.19 -13.41
C GLY A 86 11.09 17.65 -13.38
N GLU A 87 11.97 17.06 -14.17
CA GLU A 87 12.02 15.61 -14.38
C GLU A 87 12.39 14.83 -13.11
N ASN A 88 13.36 15.33 -12.34
CA ASN A 88 13.81 14.69 -11.10
C ASN A 88 12.67 14.55 -10.09
N TRP A 89 11.84 15.59 -9.96
CA TRP A 89 10.69 15.56 -9.06
C TRP A 89 9.60 14.61 -9.55
N CYS A 90 9.32 14.59 -10.86
CA CYS A 90 8.39 13.64 -11.47
C CYS A 90 8.79 12.20 -11.16
N ARG A 91 10.07 11.90 -11.35
CA ARG A 91 10.65 10.58 -11.10
C ARG A 91 10.53 10.19 -9.63
N MET A 92 10.85 11.10 -8.70
CA MET A 92 10.72 10.87 -7.28
C MET A 92 9.26 10.56 -6.86
N VAL A 93 8.29 11.38 -7.29
CA VAL A 93 6.86 11.19 -6.98
C VAL A 93 6.31 9.92 -7.64
N SER A 94 6.80 9.55 -8.83
CA SER A 94 6.46 8.31 -9.52
C SER A 94 6.91 7.08 -8.73
N CYS A 95 8.12 7.14 -8.16
CA CYS A 95 8.69 6.05 -7.38
C CYS A 95 8.10 5.92 -5.98
N MET A 96 7.65 7.04 -5.38
CA MET A 96 7.17 7.04 -4.00
C MET A 96 5.98 6.10 -3.75
N ILE A 97 5.04 5.95 -4.70
CA ILE A 97 3.90 5.02 -4.53
C ILE A 97 4.33 3.56 -4.51
N HIS A 98 5.32 3.18 -5.34
CA HIS A 98 5.86 1.83 -5.38
C HIS A 98 6.64 1.54 -4.10
N PHE A 99 7.46 2.50 -3.68
CA PHE A 99 8.19 2.43 -2.42
C PHE A 99 7.23 2.29 -1.23
N HIS A 100 6.20 3.12 -1.16
CA HIS A 100 5.15 3.06 -0.14
C HIS A 100 4.47 1.70 -0.10
N MET A 101 4.05 1.17 -1.25
CA MET A 101 3.41 -0.14 -1.36
C MET A 101 4.30 -1.27 -0.82
N TYR A 102 5.56 -1.32 -1.25
CA TYR A 102 6.48 -2.40 -0.83
C TYR A 102 6.94 -2.26 0.63
N VAL A 103 7.20 -1.05 1.13
CA VAL A 103 7.49 -0.79 2.55
C VAL A 103 6.31 -1.24 3.41
N SER A 104 5.09 -0.84 3.05
CA SER A 104 3.89 -1.21 3.78
C SER A 104 3.70 -2.73 3.80
N PHE A 105 3.89 -3.40 2.66
CA PHE A 105 3.82 -4.86 2.56
C PHE A 105 4.78 -5.56 3.53
N ILE A 106 6.05 -5.16 3.56
CA ILE A 106 7.04 -5.78 4.44
C ILE A 106 6.70 -5.53 5.92
N LEU A 107 6.27 -4.31 6.25
CA LEU A 107 5.83 -3.99 7.62
C LEU A 107 4.61 -4.83 8.03
N TYR A 108 3.65 -5.07 7.13
CA TYR A 108 2.56 -6.01 7.39
C TYR A 108 3.06 -7.44 7.62
N VAL A 109 3.97 -7.96 6.80
CA VAL A 109 4.55 -9.29 7.00
C VAL A 109 5.17 -9.40 8.41
N ILE A 110 5.91 -8.39 8.85
CA ILE A 110 6.51 -8.33 10.19
C ILE A 110 5.44 -8.33 11.27
N ILE A 111 4.41 -7.48 11.15
CA ILE A 111 3.32 -7.37 12.11
C ILE A 111 2.55 -8.71 12.21
N LEU A 112 2.14 -9.28 11.08
CA LEU A 112 1.37 -10.52 11.02
C LEU A 112 2.18 -11.70 11.59
N THR A 113 3.45 -11.83 11.18
CA THR A 113 4.32 -12.91 11.66
C THR A 113 4.57 -12.79 13.16
N SER A 114 4.79 -11.58 13.67
CA SER A 114 4.93 -11.33 15.10
C SER A 114 3.69 -11.79 15.88
N ARG A 115 2.50 -11.50 15.36
CA ARG A 115 1.22 -11.92 15.98
C ARG A 115 0.99 -13.43 15.95
N LEU A 116 1.36 -14.09 14.86
CA LEU A 116 1.31 -15.56 14.76
C LEU A 116 2.25 -16.20 15.79
N MET A 117 3.49 -15.69 15.92
CA MET A 117 4.47 -16.21 16.88
C MET A 117 4.00 -16.04 18.33
N THR A 118 3.31 -14.95 18.67
CA THR A 118 2.67 -14.77 19.98
C THR A 118 1.60 -15.82 20.23
N PHE A 119 0.70 -16.08 19.28
CA PHE A 119 -0.37 -17.06 19.45
C PHE A 119 0.13 -18.49 19.67
N TYR A 120 1.15 -18.91 18.91
CA TYR A 120 1.74 -20.25 19.07
C TYR A 120 2.68 -20.35 20.29
N ASN A 121 2.65 -19.37 21.21
CA ASN A 121 3.47 -19.30 22.42
C ASN A 121 4.98 -19.41 22.17
N LYS A 122 5.43 -19.08 20.95
CA LYS A 122 6.86 -19.03 20.60
C LYS A 122 7.49 -17.67 20.89
N ALA A 123 6.70 -16.67 21.29
CA ALA A 123 7.17 -15.30 21.51
C ALA A 123 8.28 -15.20 22.56
N ALA A 124 8.23 -15.94 23.69
CA ALA A 124 9.24 -15.83 24.74
C ALA A 124 10.64 -16.31 24.30
N CYS A 125 10.70 -17.37 23.47
CA CYS A 125 11.96 -17.90 22.94
C CYS A 125 12.60 -16.96 21.91
N PHE A 126 11.78 -16.17 21.20
CA PHE A 126 12.24 -15.31 20.11
C PHE A 126 12.12 -13.81 20.39
N ALA A 127 11.68 -13.35 21.57
CA ALA A 127 11.37 -11.93 21.82
C ALA A 127 12.59 -10.99 21.70
N SER A 128 13.73 -11.38 22.26
CA SER A 128 14.98 -10.60 22.19
C SER A 128 15.54 -10.57 20.76
N VAL A 129 15.53 -11.74 20.11
CA VAL A 129 15.95 -11.92 18.71
C VAL A 129 15.02 -11.16 17.75
N GLN A 130 13.70 -11.19 17.96
CA GLN A 130 12.71 -10.48 17.16
C GLN A 130 12.86 -8.97 17.27
N ARG A 131 13.24 -8.41 18.41
CA ARG A 131 13.40 -6.96 18.57
C ARG A 131 14.65 -6.45 17.84
N MET A 132 15.77 -7.16 17.98
CA MET A 132 17.01 -6.84 17.27
C MET A 132 16.91 -7.15 15.77
N HIS A 133 16.32 -8.29 15.40
CA HIS A 133 15.98 -8.57 14.00
C HIS A 133 14.98 -7.57 13.46
N ALA A 134 13.96 -7.12 14.19
CA ALA A 134 13.03 -6.11 13.67
C ALA A 134 13.72 -4.76 13.40
N LEU A 135 14.70 -4.37 14.21
CA LEU A 135 15.50 -3.17 13.98
C LEU A 135 16.47 -3.32 12.79
N ILE A 136 17.16 -4.46 12.70
CA ILE A 136 18.08 -4.77 11.59
C ILE A 136 17.31 -4.98 10.29
N ILE A 137 16.23 -5.75 10.32
CA ILE A 137 15.30 -5.95 9.20
C ILE A 137 14.69 -4.60 8.84
N SER A 138 14.28 -3.75 9.77
CA SER A 138 13.81 -2.40 9.44
C SER A 138 14.88 -1.64 8.65
N ALA A 139 16.11 -1.55 9.15
CA ALA A 139 17.20 -0.86 8.45
C ALA A 139 17.51 -1.49 7.07
N VAL A 140 17.56 -2.81 6.97
CA VAL A 140 17.80 -3.56 5.72
C VAL A 140 16.64 -3.42 4.75
N VAL A 141 15.39 -3.40 5.22
CA VAL A 141 14.16 -3.19 4.44
C VAL A 141 14.20 -1.79 3.84
N TRP A 142 14.51 -0.77 4.64
CA TRP A 142 14.68 0.59 4.15
C TRP A 142 15.81 0.69 3.12
N ILE A 143 16.97 0.06 3.36
CA ILE A 143 18.11 0.07 2.41
C ILE A 143 17.77 -0.69 1.12
N VAL A 144 17.22 -1.90 1.22
CA VAL A 144 16.83 -2.73 0.06
C VAL A 144 15.72 -2.05 -0.73
N LEU A 145 14.77 -1.37 -0.08
CA LEU A 145 13.73 -0.60 -0.75
C LEU A 145 14.24 0.70 -1.36
N VAL A 146 15.22 1.35 -0.75
CA VAL A 146 15.92 2.48 -1.34
C VAL A 146 16.67 2.00 -2.58
N VAL A 147 17.37 0.86 -2.55
CA VAL A 147 18.09 0.29 -3.70
C VAL A 147 17.11 -0.19 -4.79
N MET A 148 16.07 -0.92 -4.45
CA MET A 148 15.04 -1.39 -5.40
C MET A 148 14.22 -0.24 -5.97
N GLY A 149 13.90 0.75 -5.12
CA GLY A 149 13.30 2.01 -5.49
C GLY A 149 14.19 2.74 -6.48
N ILE A 150 15.46 2.98 -6.16
CA ILE A 150 16.46 3.62 -7.03
C ILE A 150 16.63 2.86 -8.35
N CYS A 151 16.71 1.53 -8.35
CA CYS A 151 16.75 0.73 -9.58
C CYS A 151 15.49 0.92 -10.43
N THR A 152 14.32 0.98 -9.80
CA THR A 152 13.04 1.29 -10.49
C THR A 152 13.02 2.75 -10.99
N THR A 153 13.59 3.68 -10.23
CA THR A 153 13.71 5.12 -10.49
C THR A 153 14.62 5.38 -11.70
N LEU A 154 15.72 4.65 -11.80
CA LEU A 154 16.74 4.85 -12.84
C LEU A 154 16.46 4.06 -14.13
N LEU A 155 15.81 2.89 -14.03
CA LEU A 155 15.66 1.97 -15.17
C LEU A 155 14.27 1.99 -15.83
N LEU A 156 13.21 2.46 -15.14
CA LEU A 156 11.84 2.40 -15.67
C LEU A 156 11.18 3.72 -15.98
N TYR A 157 11.52 4.81 -15.31
CA TYR A 157 10.84 6.09 -15.49
C TYR A 157 11.87 7.12 -15.96
N GLY A 158 11.68 7.64 -17.18
CA GLY A 158 12.50 8.76 -17.70
C GLY A 158 13.56 8.42 -18.75
N GLN A 159 13.55 7.25 -19.40
CA GLN A 159 14.34 7.06 -20.62
C GLN A 159 13.43 7.01 -21.86
N ASN A 160 13.41 8.14 -22.56
CA ASN A 160 12.79 8.41 -23.86
C ASN A 160 11.27 8.63 -23.88
N THR A 161 10.82 9.72 -23.27
CA THR A 161 9.89 10.59 -24.00
C THR A 161 10.72 11.43 -24.96
N ASP A 162 10.30 11.48 -26.22
CA ASP A 162 10.87 12.39 -27.21
C ASP A 162 11.07 13.77 -26.58
N ARG A 163 12.22 14.40 -26.89
CA ARG A 163 12.63 15.72 -26.38
C ARG A 163 11.61 16.84 -26.64
N THR A 164 10.52 16.54 -27.34
CA THR A 164 9.39 17.39 -27.70
C THR A 164 8.26 17.44 -26.67
N ASN A 165 8.12 16.50 -25.72
CA ASN A 165 7.00 16.49 -24.76
C ASN A 165 7.46 16.40 -23.29
N LYS A 166 8.03 17.49 -22.78
CA LYS A 166 8.62 17.62 -21.42
C LYS A 166 7.61 17.65 -20.26
N ASN A 167 6.31 17.62 -20.54
CA ASN A 167 5.27 17.90 -19.53
C ASN A 167 4.47 16.65 -19.09
N ILE A 168 4.82 15.46 -19.56
CA ILE A 168 4.11 14.21 -19.25
C ILE A 168 4.87 13.45 -18.16
N CYS A 169 4.19 13.12 -17.05
CA CYS A 169 4.72 12.37 -15.92
C CYS A 169 3.90 11.07 -15.71
N PHE A 170 4.42 10.12 -14.91
CA PHE A 170 3.75 8.85 -14.58
C PHE A 170 3.50 7.89 -15.75
N LYS A 171 4.22 8.03 -16.87
CA LYS A 171 4.26 7.02 -17.93
C LYS A 171 5.47 6.10 -17.78
N PHE A 172 5.26 4.80 -17.99
CA PHE A 172 6.34 3.82 -17.93
C PHE A 172 7.29 3.97 -19.13
N GLY A 173 8.59 3.88 -18.86
CA GLY A 173 9.66 3.91 -19.84
C GLY A 173 9.74 2.62 -20.67
N LYS A 174 10.30 2.75 -21.89
CA LYS A 174 10.33 1.69 -22.90
C LYS A 174 11.13 0.43 -22.48
N ASN A 175 11.94 0.51 -21.42
CA ASN A 175 12.83 -0.55 -20.92
C ASN A 175 12.17 -1.61 -20.03
N ILE A 176 10.83 -1.67 -19.95
CA ILE A 176 10.08 -2.70 -19.21
C ILE A 176 10.54 -4.15 -19.53
N LYS A 177 11.08 -4.41 -20.72
CA LYS A 177 11.48 -5.77 -21.15
C LYS A 177 12.60 -6.37 -20.29
N GLU A 178 13.61 -5.59 -19.90
CA GLU A 178 14.81 -6.10 -19.21
C GLU A 178 14.52 -6.46 -17.76
N ILE A 179 13.59 -5.74 -17.14
CA ILE A 179 13.24 -5.95 -15.73
C ILE A 179 11.94 -6.74 -15.54
N LYS A 180 11.33 -7.20 -16.64
CA LYS A 180 10.16 -8.06 -16.64
C LYS A 180 10.31 -9.24 -15.68
N PRO A 181 11.38 -10.08 -15.72
CA PRO A 181 11.50 -11.23 -14.82
C PRO A 181 11.49 -10.84 -13.34
N ILE A 182 12.14 -9.73 -12.97
CA ILE A 182 12.16 -9.22 -11.60
C ILE A 182 10.74 -8.85 -11.13
N ASN A 183 9.97 -8.17 -11.97
CA ASN A 183 8.59 -7.80 -11.63
C ASN A 183 7.64 -9.01 -11.53
N TYR A 184 7.88 -10.06 -12.32
CA TYR A 184 7.18 -11.33 -12.19
C TYR A 184 7.48 -11.97 -10.83
N ILE A 185 8.76 -12.13 -10.49
CA ILE A 185 9.18 -12.73 -9.23
C ILE A 185 8.60 -11.96 -8.04
N ILE A 186 8.73 -10.63 -8.02
CA ILE A 186 8.20 -9.79 -6.93
C ILE A 186 6.67 -9.95 -6.81
N SER A 187 5.94 -9.89 -7.91
CA SER A 187 4.47 -9.98 -7.87
C SER A 187 4.00 -11.37 -7.42
N ILE A 188 4.67 -12.45 -7.88
CA ILE A 188 4.37 -13.82 -7.43
C ILE A 188 4.67 -13.98 -5.94
N VAL A 189 5.82 -13.50 -5.47
CA VAL A 189 6.19 -13.56 -4.04
C VAL A 189 5.16 -12.82 -3.19
N ILE A 190 4.74 -11.62 -3.59
CA ILE A 190 3.74 -10.84 -2.85
C ILE A 190 2.41 -11.60 -2.80
N ILE A 191 1.93 -12.16 -3.91
CA ILE A 191 0.68 -12.92 -3.95
C ILE A 191 0.75 -14.15 -3.04
N VAL A 192 1.81 -14.95 -3.15
CA VAL A 192 1.98 -16.18 -2.36
C VAL A 192 2.07 -15.87 -0.87
N VAL A 193 2.92 -14.92 -0.47
CA VAL A 193 3.09 -14.52 0.93
C VAL A 193 1.78 -13.95 1.50
N THR A 194 1.07 -13.14 0.72
CA THR A 194 -0.23 -12.58 1.13
C THR A 194 -1.25 -13.68 1.41
N PHE A 195 -1.36 -14.65 0.51
CA PHE A 195 -2.31 -15.76 0.65
C PHE A 195 -1.96 -16.64 1.86
N VAL A 196 -0.69 -17.02 2.01
CA VAL A 196 -0.23 -17.86 3.12
C VAL A 196 -0.48 -17.17 4.47
N LEU A 197 -0.07 -15.91 4.63
CA LEU A 197 -0.26 -15.19 5.88
C LEU A 197 -1.75 -14.97 6.21
N THR A 198 -2.57 -14.68 5.21
CA THR A 198 -4.03 -14.52 5.40
C THR A 198 -4.67 -15.83 5.84
N ALA A 199 -4.31 -16.96 5.21
CA ALA A 199 -4.81 -18.27 5.59
C ALA A 199 -4.39 -18.67 7.02
N LEU A 200 -3.13 -18.40 7.40
CA LEU A 200 -2.64 -18.65 8.75
C LEU A 200 -3.40 -17.80 9.79
N GLN A 201 -3.60 -16.51 9.54
CA GLN A 201 -4.36 -15.62 10.42
C GLN A 201 -5.83 -16.05 10.53
N ALA A 202 -6.46 -16.44 9.43
CA ALA A 202 -7.82 -16.98 9.43
C ALA A 202 -7.93 -18.26 10.27
N ASN A 203 -6.94 -19.15 10.18
CA ASN A 203 -6.90 -20.38 10.99
C ASN A 203 -6.79 -20.05 12.48
N VAL A 204 -5.88 -19.15 12.86
CA VAL A 204 -5.74 -18.69 14.25
C VAL A 204 -7.05 -18.10 14.78
N LEU A 205 -7.68 -17.22 14.00
CA LEU A 205 -8.97 -16.62 14.36
C LEU A 205 -10.07 -17.68 14.50
N ARG A 206 -10.11 -18.68 13.62
CA ARG A 206 -11.05 -19.81 13.68
C ARG A 206 -10.84 -20.68 14.91
N VAL A 207 -9.59 -20.97 15.28
CA VAL A 207 -9.25 -21.74 16.49
C VAL A 207 -9.69 -20.98 17.74
N LEU A 208 -9.40 -19.68 17.81
CA LEU A 208 -9.83 -18.83 18.92
C LEU A 208 -11.35 -18.75 19.05
N TYR A 209 -12.05 -18.57 17.92
CA TYR A 209 -13.51 -18.54 17.87
C TYR A 209 -14.14 -19.84 18.41
N LYS A 210 -13.59 -21.00 18.00
CA LYS A 210 -14.08 -22.31 18.48
C LYS A 210 -13.79 -22.57 19.96
N LYS A 211 -12.67 -22.07 20.48
CA LYS A 211 -12.23 -22.36 21.85
C LYS A 211 -13.04 -21.59 22.90
N HIS A 212 -13.54 -20.40 22.58
CA HIS A 212 -14.23 -19.53 23.53
C HIS A 212 -15.53 -18.93 22.97
N PRO A 213 -16.62 -19.72 22.84
CA PRO A 213 -17.89 -19.28 22.25
C PRO A 213 -18.71 -18.27 23.09
N GLN A 214 -18.32 -17.93 24.34
CA GLN A 214 -19.16 -17.14 25.26
C GLN A 214 -18.57 -15.82 25.79
N GLU A 215 -17.29 -15.49 25.55
CA GLU A 215 -16.65 -14.26 26.07
C GLU A 215 -15.86 -13.48 24.98
N TRP A 216 -16.53 -13.19 23.87
CA TRP A 216 -15.90 -12.66 22.65
C TRP A 216 -15.33 -11.25 22.79
N THR A 217 -15.90 -10.46 23.69
CA THR A 217 -15.64 -9.03 23.79
C THR A 217 -14.73 -8.66 24.96
N SER A 218 -14.45 -9.50 25.95
CA SER A 218 -13.54 -9.14 27.06
C SER A 218 -12.07 -9.53 26.81
N GLN A 219 -11.82 -10.42 25.85
CA GLN A 219 -10.50 -11.02 25.64
C GLN A 219 -9.59 -10.15 24.75
N GLN A 220 -8.53 -9.60 25.35
CA GLN A 220 -7.54 -8.76 24.69
C GLN A 220 -6.83 -9.49 23.53
N GLU A 221 -6.66 -10.81 23.63
CA GLU A 221 -6.01 -11.63 22.60
C GLU A 221 -6.85 -11.81 21.34
N PHE A 222 -8.14 -12.12 21.47
CA PHE A 222 -9.05 -12.25 20.32
C PHE A 222 -9.11 -10.94 19.51
N ARG A 223 -9.25 -9.81 20.21
CA ARG A 223 -9.24 -8.47 19.60
C ARG A 223 -7.92 -8.17 18.89
N ALA A 224 -6.79 -8.58 19.45
CA ALA A 224 -5.49 -8.39 18.82
C ALA A 224 -5.34 -9.23 17.53
N GLN A 225 -5.83 -10.46 17.53
CA GLN A 225 -5.81 -11.33 16.36
C GLN A 225 -6.82 -10.90 15.29
N LEU A 226 -7.99 -10.38 15.67
CA LEU A 226 -8.94 -9.77 14.74
C LEU A 226 -8.32 -8.58 14.01
N LYS A 227 -7.62 -7.69 14.71
CA LYS A 227 -6.88 -6.57 14.08
C LYS A 227 -5.78 -7.08 13.13
N SER A 228 -5.06 -8.12 13.53
CA SER A 228 -4.07 -8.78 12.68
C SER A 228 -4.72 -9.35 11.42
N PHE A 229 -5.88 -9.99 11.54
CA PHE A 229 -6.64 -10.49 10.40
C PHE A 229 -7.12 -9.36 9.47
N ILE A 230 -7.57 -8.22 10.01
CA ILE A 230 -7.93 -7.05 9.20
C ILE A 230 -6.72 -6.55 8.38
N PHE A 231 -5.52 -6.47 8.96
CA PHE A 231 -4.32 -6.14 8.17
C PHE A 231 -4.01 -7.18 7.09
N ALA A 232 -4.26 -8.47 7.36
CA ALA A 232 -4.11 -9.50 6.33
C ALA A 232 -5.12 -9.32 5.19
N LEU A 233 -6.37 -8.94 5.48
CA LEU A 233 -7.38 -8.61 4.46
C LEU A 233 -6.99 -7.37 3.64
N ILE A 234 -6.45 -6.33 4.28
CA ILE A 234 -5.95 -5.13 3.57
C ILE A 234 -4.80 -5.50 2.63
N MET A 235 -3.89 -6.37 3.08
CA MET A 235 -2.82 -6.90 2.23
C MET A 235 -3.38 -7.70 1.05
N LEU A 236 -4.46 -8.47 1.24
CA LEU A 236 -5.17 -9.20 0.18
C LEU A 236 -5.71 -8.26 -0.92
N CYS A 237 -6.14 -7.05 -0.56
CA CYS A 237 -6.57 -6.02 -1.51
C CYS A 237 -5.46 -5.53 -2.46
N SER A 238 -4.19 -5.89 -2.21
CA SER A 238 -3.07 -5.58 -3.11
C SER A 238 -2.93 -6.60 -4.25
N ILE A 239 -3.55 -7.78 -4.13
CA ILE A 239 -3.48 -8.85 -5.13
C ILE A 239 -4.02 -8.42 -6.51
N PRO A 240 -5.16 -7.72 -6.64
CA PRO A 240 -5.66 -7.28 -7.94
C PRO A 240 -4.61 -6.51 -8.74
N TYR A 241 -3.87 -5.60 -8.10
CA TYR A 241 -2.78 -4.88 -8.75
C TYR A 241 -1.66 -5.83 -9.19
N HIS A 242 -1.17 -6.71 -8.32
CA HIS A 242 -0.09 -7.62 -8.67
C HIS A 242 -0.49 -8.64 -9.75
N ALA A 243 -1.73 -9.15 -9.71
CA ALA A 243 -2.28 -10.03 -10.73
C ALA A 243 -2.42 -9.29 -12.07
N PHE A 244 -2.97 -8.07 -12.05
CA PHE A 244 -3.09 -7.25 -13.26
C PHE A 244 -1.72 -6.87 -13.83
N ARG A 245 -0.74 -6.60 -12.96
CA ARG A 245 0.63 -6.28 -13.37
C ARG A 245 1.30 -7.44 -14.11
N LEU A 246 1.05 -8.68 -13.71
CA LEU A 246 1.51 -9.86 -14.45
C LEU A 246 0.91 -9.95 -15.86
N TYR A 247 -0.34 -9.52 -16.02
CA TYR A 247 -1.01 -9.43 -17.33
C TYR A 247 -0.47 -8.26 -18.16
N TYR A 248 -0.38 -7.06 -17.56
CA TYR A 248 0.09 -5.83 -18.19
C TYR A 248 1.52 -5.95 -18.75
N LEU A 249 2.43 -6.66 -18.07
CA LEU A 249 3.79 -6.89 -18.55
C LEU A 249 3.88 -7.68 -19.87
N ASN A 250 2.80 -8.37 -20.25
CA ASN A 250 2.65 -9.01 -21.57
C ASN A 250 1.88 -8.10 -22.55
N ASN A 251 0.88 -7.36 -22.07
CA ASN A 251 -0.02 -6.55 -22.89
C ASN A 251 0.03 -5.07 -22.46
N LYS A 252 0.94 -4.30 -23.07
CA LYS A 252 1.18 -2.88 -22.75
C LYS A 252 0.03 -1.92 -23.13
N THR A 253 -1.07 -2.44 -23.65
CA THR A 253 -2.23 -1.66 -24.13
C THR A 253 -3.10 -1.07 -23.02
N PHE A 254 -2.84 -1.41 -21.74
CA PHE A 254 -3.70 -1.05 -20.61
C PHE A 254 -2.92 -0.31 -19.49
N GLU A 255 -2.14 0.70 -19.86
CA GLU A 255 -1.37 1.51 -18.91
C GLU A 255 -2.26 2.28 -17.91
N ASP A 256 -3.34 2.88 -18.38
CA ASP A 256 -4.26 3.66 -17.52
C ASP A 256 -4.91 2.78 -16.44
N PHE A 257 -5.29 1.55 -16.78
CA PHE A 257 -5.81 0.58 -15.81
C PHE A 257 -4.76 0.20 -14.76
N ASN A 258 -3.49 0.04 -15.16
CA ASN A 258 -2.42 -0.26 -14.23
C ASN A 258 -2.27 0.86 -13.18
N GLU A 259 -2.34 2.13 -13.59
CA GLU A 259 -2.29 3.27 -12.66
C GLU A 259 -3.51 3.31 -11.73
N VAL A 260 -4.71 2.96 -12.23
CA VAL A 260 -5.90 2.85 -11.37
C VAL A 260 -5.72 1.76 -10.32
N PHE A 261 -5.28 0.56 -10.69
CA PHE A 261 -5.01 -0.52 -9.74
C PHE A 261 -3.87 -0.16 -8.77
N LEU A 262 -2.84 0.55 -9.23
CA LEU A 262 -1.77 1.05 -8.38
C LEU A 262 -2.30 2.06 -7.36
N SER A 263 -3.19 2.97 -7.77
CA SER A 263 -3.83 3.94 -6.87
C SER A 263 -4.67 3.24 -5.79
N LEU A 264 -5.31 2.12 -6.09
CA LEU A 264 -6.06 1.33 -5.11
C LEU A 264 -5.15 0.77 -4.01
N THR A 265 -3.91 0.39 -4.32
CA THR A 265 -2.97 -0.05 -3.28
C THR A 265 -2.58 1.08 -2.32
N ALA A 266 -2.69 2.34 -2.74
CA ALA A 266 -2.39 3.48 -1.89
C ALA A 266 -3.47 3.72 -0.80
N PHE A 267 -4.70 3.19 -0.98
CA PHE A 267 -5.75 3.24 0.05
C PHE A 267 -5.41 2.45 1.32
N ILE A 268 -4.34 1.66 1.29
CA ILE A 268 -3.73 1.04 2.48
C ILE A 268 -3.51 2.07 3.59
N CYS A 269 -3.25 3.36 3.29
CA CYS A 269 -3.15 4.43 4.29
C CYS A 269 -4.38 4.58 5.22
N LEU A 270 -5.54 4.03 4.84
CA LEU A 270 -6.76 4.03 5.65
C LEU A 270 -6.77 2.92 6.72
N ASP A 271 -5.80 2.00 6.69
CA ASP A 271 -5.60 0.99 7.73
C ASP A 271 -5.46 1.59 9.13
N MET A 272 -5.00 2.85 9.22
CA MET A 272 -4.90 3.60 10.47
C MET A 272 -6.26 3.78 11.15
N LEU A 273 -7.37 3.77 10.40
CA LEU A 273 -8.72 3.80 10.95
C LEU A 273 -9.04 2.57 11.82
N THR A 274 -8.40 1.43 11.54
CA THR A 274 -8.58 0.20 12.34
C THR A 274 -8.06 0.36 13.77
N PHE A 275 -7.13 1.30 14.01
CA PHE A 275 -6.65 1.64 15.35
C PHE A 275 -7.65 2.51 16.14
N LEU A 276 -8.52 3.28 15.46
CA LEU A 276 -9.53 4.12 16.11
C LEU A 276 -10.64 3.34 16.82
N GLY A 277 -10.95 2.12 16.36
CA GLY A 277 -11.93 1.23 17.02
C GLY A 277 -11.60 0.91 18.50
N ARG A 278 -10.40 1.30 18.98
CA ARG A 278 -9.97 1.17 20.37
C ARG A 278 -10.83 1.92 21.36
N ARG A 279 -11.45 3.05 20.99
CA ARG A 279 -12.14 3.91 21.97
C ARG A 279 -13.40 4.62 21.52
N THR A 280 -13.84 4.57 20.27
CA THR A 280 -15.19 5.07 19.93
C THR A 280 -16.24 4.34 20.78
N CYS A 281 -16.14 3.02 20.96
CA CYS A 281 -17.00 2.29 21.92
C CYS A 281 -16.88 2.78 23.37
N ASN A 282 -15.70 3.25 23.83
CA ASN A 282 -15.54 3.75 25.20
C ASN A 282 -16.02 5.20 25.37
N VAL A 283 -15.92 6.02 24.33
CA VAL A 283 -16.46 7.39 24.30
C VAL A 283 -17.98 7.36 24.17
N TYR A 284 -18.54 6.48 23.32
CA TYR A 284 -19.99 6.27 23.24
C TYR A 284 -20.58 5.66 24.52
N ASN A 285 -19.82 4.81 25.24
CA ASN A 285 -20.21 4.34 26.58
C ASN A 285 -20.23 5.45 27.64
N LEU A 286 -19.44 6.52 27.49
CA LEU A 286 -19.44 7.65 28.41
C LEU A 286 -20.66 8.57 28.18
N TYR A 287 -21.26 8.54 26.99
CA TYR A 287 -22.42 9.34 26.60
C TYR A 287 -23.74 8.55 26.52
N GLY A 288 -23.77 7.32 27.02
CA GLY A 288 -25.02 6.59 27.29
C GLY A 288 -25.86 6.19 26.07
N PHE A 289 -25.28 6.13 24.86
CA PHE A 289 -25.97 5.58 23.70
C PHE A 289 -25.41 4.19 23.37
N LEU A 290 -26.30 3.19 23.42
CA LEU A 290 -26.04 1.82 22.99
C LEU A 290 -25.36 1.83 21.61
N CYS A 291 -24.13 1.33 21.55
CA CYS A 291 -23.49 1.01 20.29
C CYS A 291 -24.08 -0.33 19.81
N THR A 292 -25.14 -0.26 19.03
CA THR A 292 -25.55 -1.37 18.16
C THR A 292 -24.39 -1.66 17.21
N SER A 293 -23.91 -2.91 17.26
CA SER A 293 -22.83 -3.44 16.43
C SER A 293 -22.92 -3.00 14.97
N ILE A 294 -21.84 -2.43 14.45
CA ILE A 294 -21.57 -2.40 13.01
C ILE A 294 -20.16 -2.95 12.80
N TYR A 295 -20.11 -3.99 11.96
CA TYR A 295 -19.00 -4.80 11.47
C TYR A 295 -18.66 -6.06 12.28
N ILE A 296 -19.15 -7.16 11.69
CA ILE A 296 -19.09 -8.59 11.99
C ILE A 296 -17.66 -9.09 12.17
#